data_AF-A0A2V4NUF1-F1
#
_entry.id   AF-A0A2V4NUF1-F1
#
_cell.length_a   1.000
_cell.length_b   1.000
_cell.length_c   1.000
_cell.angle_alpha   90.00
_cell.angle_beta   90.00
_cell.angle_gamma   90.00
#
_symmetry.space_group_name_H-M   'P 1'
#
loop_
_entity.id
_entity.type
_entity.pdbx_description
1 polymer ?
#
loop_
_entity_poly.entity_id
_entity_poly.type
_entity_poly.pdbx_seq_one_letter_code
_entity_poly.pdbx_strand_id
1 'polypeptide(L)' 'GTGGGHGLAGMRERVAAYGGELSAGPLPGGGWRVAATLDLDPDRLEALR' A
#
# COMPACT_ATOMS: atom_id res chain seq x y z
N GLY A 1 -7.19 9.11 21.11
CA GLY A 1 -6.10 8.53 20.33
C GLY A 1 -6.15 9.07 18.92
N THR A 2 -5.40 10.13 18.65
CA THR A 2 -5.34 10.80 17.34
C THR A 2 -3.92 10.66 16.81
N GLY A 3 -3.51 9.43 16.54
CA GLY A 3 -2.32 9.20 15.72
C GLY A 3 -2.68 9.66 14.32
N GLY A 4 -2.11 10.79 13.87
CA GLY A 4 -2.43 11.38 12.57
C GLY A 4 -2.41 10.30 11.49
N GLY A 5 -3.48 10.22 10.68
CA GLY A 5 -3.80 9.10 9.79
C GLY A 5 -2.85 8.89 8.61
N HIS A 6 -1.54 8.84 8.87
CA HIS A 6 -0.49 8.76 7.87
C HIS A 6 -0.16 7.32 7.47
N GLY A 7 -0.65 6.31 8.20
CA GLY A 7 -0.33 4.90 7.90
C GLY A 7 -0.72 4.51 6.48
N LEU A 8 -1.94 4.86 6.06
CA LEU A 8 -2.42 4.62 4.69
C LEU A 8 -1.73 5.51 3.66
N ALA A 9 -1.48 6.79 3.97
CA ALA A 9 -0.76 7.69 3.07
C ALA A 9 0.66 7.17 2.78
N GLY A 10 1.44 6.85 3.82
CA GLY A 10 2.78 6.29 3.65
C GLY A 10 2.79 4.90 3.02
N MET A 11 1.75 4.09 3.23
CA MET A 11 1.60 2.82 2.48
C MET A 11 1.36 3.07 1.00
N ARG A 12 0.55 4.08 0.62
CA ARG A 12 0.32 4.43 -0.79
C ARG A 12 1.61 4.88 -1.47
N GLU A 13 2.38 5.74 -0.80
CA GLU A 13 3.69 6.18 -1.29
C GLU A 13 4.62 5.01 -1.57
N ARG A 14 4.75 4.08 -0.61
CA ARG A 14 5.60 2.89 -0.78
C ARG A 14 5.12 1.96 -1.89
N VAL A 15 3.82 1.71 -1.98
CA VAL A 15 3.25 0.83 -3.02
C VAL A 15 3.44 1.44 -4.42
N ALA A 16 3.23 2.76 -4.54
CA ALA A 16 3.46 3.47 -5.80
C ALA A 16 4.94 3.46 -6.24
N ALA A 17 5.88 3.45 -5.30
CA ALA A 17 7.31 3.33 -5.62
C ALA A 17 7.65 2.01 -6.36
N TYR A 18 6.86 0.95 -6.14
CA TYR A 18 6.95 -0.32 -6.86
C TYR A 18 6.02 -0.40 -8.07
N GLY A 19 5.42 0.71 -8.53
CA GLY A 19 4.41 0.68 -9.60
C GLY A 19 3.14 -0.09 -9.24
N GLY A 20 2.92 -0.34 -7.94
CA GLY A 20 1.81 -1.12 -7.44
C GLY A 20 0.57 -0.31 -7.10
N GLU A 21 -0.46 -1.00 -6.58
CA GLU A 21 -1.73 -0.41 -6.17
C GLU A 21 -2.10 -0.77 -4.73
N LEU A 22 -2.71 0.18 -4.00
CA LEU A 22 -3.22 -0.03 -2.64
C LEU A 22 -4.73 0.26 -2.57
N SER A 23 -5.49 -0.67 -2.02
CA SER A 23 -6.88 -0.48 -1.61
C SER A 23 -7.02 -0.58 -0.09
N ALA A 24 -7.88 0.26 0.49
CA ALA A 24 -8.18 0.22 1.92
C ALA A 24 -9.63 0.63 2.16
N GLY A 25 -10.39 -0.19 2.87
CA GLY A 25 -11.80 0.07 3.11
C GLY A 25 -12.52 -1.02 3.90
N PRO A 26 -13.79 -0.78 4.27
CA PRO A 26 -14.63 -1.75 4.97
C PRO A 26 -14.97 -2.94 4.06
N LEU A 27 -15.22 -4.10 4.65
CA LEU A 27 -15.66 -5.30 3.91
C LEU A 27 -17.17 -5.55 4.02
N PRO A 28 -17.80 -6.12 2.98
CA PRO A 28 -19.14 -6.70 3.10
C PRO A 28 -19.09 -7.83 4.13
N GLY A 29 -19.81 -7.70 5.24
CA GLY A 29 -19.74 -8.61 6.39
C GLY A 29 -19.03 -8.03 7.62
N GLY A 30 -18.49 -6.82 7.50
CA GLY A 30 -17.82 -6.13 8.60
C GLY A 30 -16.30 -6.28 8.57
N GLY A 31 -15.64 -5.51 9.43
CA GLY A 31 -14.18 -5.40 9.45
C GLY A 31 -13.64 -4.44 8.38
N TRP A 32 -12.31 -4.37 8.33
CA TRP A 32 -11.56 -3.47 7.46
C TRP A 32 -10.46 -4.26 6.75
N ARG A 33 -10.26 -3.99 5.46
CA ARG A 33 -9.18 -4.57 4.67
C ARG A 33 -8.24 -3.47 4.20
N VAL A 34 -6.95 -3.79 4.21
CA VAL A 34 -5.91 -3.10 3.47
C VAL A 34 -5.26 -4.15 2.58
N ALA A 35 -5.23 -3.92 1.27
CA ALA A 35 -4.65 -4.85 0.30
C ALA A 35 -3.75 -4.09 -0.67
N ALA A 36 -2.56 -4.63 -0.91
CA ALA A 36 -1.56 -4.07 -1.82
C ALA A 36 -1.19 -5.11 -2.88
N THR A 37 -1.02 -4.65 -4.11
CA THR A 37 -0.43 -5.41 -5.22
C THR A 37 0.85 -4.69 -5.62
N LEU A 38 1.96 -5.42 -5.73
CA LEU A 38 3.27 -4.86 -6.09
C LEU A 38 3.71 -5.43 -7.44
N ASP A 39 4.21 -4.58 -8.32
CA ASP A 39 4.87 -4.98 -9.56
C ASP A 39 6.36 -5.18 -9.28
N LEU A 40 6.71 -6.43 -8.99
CA LEU A 40 8.08 -6.84 -8.67
C LEU A 40 8.85 -7.20 -9.94
N ASP A 41 9.00 -6.23 -10.82
CA ASP A 41 9.98 -6.30 -11.90
C ASP A 41 11.38 -6.39 -11.27
N PRO A 42 12.17 -7.45 -11.54
CA PRO A 42 13.48 -7.65 -10.91
C PRO A 42 14.46 -6.50 -11.16
N ASP A 43 14.43 -5.92 -12.37
CA ASP A 43 15.34 -4.84 -12.76
C ASP A 43 14.94 -3.52 -12.06
N ARG A 44 13.64 -3.29 -11.87
CA ARG A 44 13.13 -2.17 -11.06
C ARG A 44 13.46 -2.34 -9.57
N LEU A 45 13.39 -3.56 -9.05
CA LEU A 45 13.64 -3.83 -7.64
C LEU A 45 15.10 -3.56 -7.26
N GLU A 46 16.05 -3.78 -8.18
CA GLU A 46 17.45 -3.38 -7.97
C GLU A 46 17.63 -1.87 -7.96
N ALA A 47 16.90 -1.13 -8.79
CA ALA A 47 16.95 0.34 -8.83
C ALA A 47 16.38 1.02 -7.57
N LEU A 48 15.64 0.28 -6.73
CA LEU A 48 15.04 0.76 -5.48
C LEU A 48 15.85 0.40 -4.21
N ARG A 49 16.97 -0.32 -4.35
CA ARG A 49 17.85 -0.73 -3.23
C ARG A 49 18.87 0.33 -2.83
#